data_AF-A0A4Z1R694-F1
#
_entry.id   AF-A0A4Z1R694-F1
#
_cell.length_a   1.000
_cell.length_b   1.000
_cell.length_c   1.000
_cell.angle_alpha   90.00
_cell.angle_beta   90.00
_cell.angle_gamma   90.00
#
_symmetry.space_group_name_H-M   'P 1'
#
loop_
_entity.id
_entity.type
_entity.pdbx_description
1 polymer ?
#
loop_
_entity_poly.entity_id
_entity_poly.type
_entity_poly.pdbx_seq_one_letter_code
_entity_poly.pdbx_strand_id
1 'polypeptide(L)'
;MSFSPQQEGAMKAVNAWLADAYGPQVFYLAGFAGTGKTTIAKQLAQDAGKVVFAAFTGKAALVLRSKGCGDASTIHALIYKPQEDDDGITKFKLNRHDSAAKTADLIVIDEVSMVDEKLGKDLLSFGRKVLVLGDPAQLPPVGGEGFFTAREPDYMLTEVHRQAAESPVLHLATAVREGRSIDLGAYGTSLVIPRGRLGQKMVLGVDQVLTGTNRTRRSTNDKIRKLLGRKGRFMVGERVVALRNDSDRGLLNGSLWEVSEIELSDATETEMIVKPLDPGMSVNAVQVRTHHHWLEGREKELPWAIQRDYQPFDHAYALSVHKSQGSQWNSVLVIDESSVFREDRAKHLYTAITRAAERVIVAI
;
A
#
# COMPACT_ATOMS: atom_id res chain seq x y z
N MET A 1 -23.98 -2.08 14.06
CA MET A 1 -23.91 -2.95 12.86
C MET A 1 -24.07 -4.39 13.34
N SER A 2 -24.73 -5.26 12.58
CA SER A 2 -24.75 -6.70 12.86
C SER A 2 -23.58 -7.34 12.11
N PHE A 3 -22.78 -8.13 12.82
CA PHE A 3 -21.66 -8.90 12.24
C PHE A 3 -22.18 -10.17 11.58
N SER A 4 -21.47 -10.71 10.60
CA SER A 4 -21.82 -12.03 10.05
C SER A 4 -21.41 -13.15 11.03
N PRO A 5 -22.04 -14.35 10.95
CA PRO A 5 -21.64 -15.49 11.79
C PRO A 5 -20.15 -15.82 11.70
N GLN A 6 -19.54 -15.66 10.51
CA GLN A 6 -18.10 -15.88 10.32
C GLN A 6 -17.26 -14.83 11.04
N GLN A 7 -17.69 -13.57 11.05
CA GLN A 7 -17.00 -12.51 11.79
C GLN A 7 -17.15 -12.67 13.30
N GLU A 8 -18.33 -13.09 13.78
CA GLU A 8 -18.55 -13.44 15.18
C GLU A 8 -17.66 -14.60 15.61
N GLY A 9 -17.54 -15.63 14.76
CA GLY A 9 -16.61 -16.73 14.95
C GLY A 9 -15.14 -16.27 15.01
N ALA A 10 -14.74 -15.37 14.12
CA ALA A 10 -13.39 -14.79 14.13
C ALA A 10 -13.14 -13.99 15.42
N MET A 11 -14.07 -13.13 15.84
CA MET A 11 -13.95 -12.38 17.10
C MET A 11 -13.84 -13.32 18.31
N LYS A 12 -14.65 -14.38 18.35
CA LYS A 12 -14.58 -15.39 19.41
C LYS A 12 -13.22 -16.10 19.43
N ALA A 13 -12.70 -16.48 18.28
CA ALA A 13 -11.39 -17.13 18.16
C ALA A 13 -10.25 -16.19 18.61
N VAL A 14 -10.27 -14.94 18.17
CA VAL A 14 -9.27 -13.94 18.57
C VAL A 14 -9.36 -13.65 20.07
N ASN A 15 -10.55 -13.50 20.65
CA ASN A 15 -10.71 -13.30 22.08
C ASN A 15 -10.22 -14.49 22.91
N ALA A 16 -10.48 -15.72 22.46
CA ALA A 16 -9.95 -16.92 23.12
C ALA A 16 -8.42 -16.96 23.07
N TRP A 17 -7.81 -16.64 21.93
CA TRP A 17 -6.36 -16.54 21.78
C TRP A 17 -5.73 -15.43 22.63
N LEU A 18 -6.41 -14.29 22.75
CA LEU A 18 -5.94 -13.16 23.54
C LEU A 18 -5.99 -13.46 25.04
N ALA A 19 -7.01 -14.21 25.49
CA ALA A 19 -7.16 -14.65 26.88
C ALA A 19 -6.17 -15.77 27.27
N ASP A 20 -5.65 -16.52 26.31
CA ASP A 20 -4.67 -17.58 26.56
C ASP A 20 -3.25 -17.01 26.75
N ALA A 21 -2.87 -16.86 28.02
CA ALA A 21 -1.54 -16.37 28.43
C ALA A 21 -0.38 -17.29 28.00
N TYR A 22 -0.64 -18.58 27.79
CA TYR A 22 0.36 -19.58 27.39
C TYR A 22 0.29 -19.93 25.90
N GLY A 23 -0.75 -19.45 25.22
CA GLY A 23 -0.97 -19.65 23.80
C GLY A 23 0.05 -18.92 22.92
N PRO A 24 0.00 -19.16 21.61
CA PRO A 24 0.96 -18.59 20.66
C PRO A 24 0.97 -17.06 20.74
N GLN A 25 2.13 -16.46 20.45
CA GLN A 25 2.29 -15.01 20.43
C GLN A 25 1.55 -14.34 19.27
N VAL A 26 1.34 -15.06 18.16
CA VAL A 26 0.80 -14.52 16.91
C VAL A 26 -0.51 -15.21 16.53
N PHE A 27 -1.51 -14.41 16.18
CA PHE A 27 -2.75 -14.89 15.54
C PHE A 27 -2.89 -14.25 14.16
N TYR A 28 -3.01 -15.09 13.13
CA TYR A 28 -3.18 -14.70 11.75
C TYR A 28 -4.66 -14.78 11.36
N LEU A 29 -5.28 -13.60 11.28
CA LEU A 29 -6.62 -13.43 10.72
C LEU A 29 -6.50 -13.08 9.23
N ALA A 30 -6.67 -14.10 8.39
CA ALA A 30 -6.71 -13.91 6.95
C ALA A 30 -8.12 -13.58 6.48
N GLY A 31 -8.19 -12.90 5.33
CA GLY A 31 -9.45 -12.71 4.66
C GLY A 31 -9.29 -11.94 3.36
N PHE A 32 -10.20 -12.18 2.43
CA PHE A 32 -10.18 -11.48 1.14
C PHE A 32 -10.60 -10.02 1.27
N ALA A 33 -10.44 -9.24 0.21
CA ALA A 33 -10.95 -7.88 0.14
C ALA A 33 -12.46 -7.85 0.42
N GLY A 34 -12.93 -6.89 1.22
CA GLY A 34 -14.35 -6.75 1.55
C GLY A 34 -14.89 -7.68 2.65
N THR A 35 -14.07 -8.53 3.27
CA THR A 35 -14.48 -9.44 4.37
C THR A 35 -14.56 -8.75 5.75
N GLY A 36 -14.09 -7.51 5.87
CA GLY A 36 -14.22 -6.71 7.09
C GLY A 36 -13.14 -6.91 8.15
N LYS A 37 -11.94 -7.40 7.78
CA LYS A 37 -10.77 -7.56 8.69
C LYS A 37 -10.51 -6.35 9.59
N THR A 38 -10.40 -5.15 9.01
CA THR A 38 -10.14 -3.92 9.76
C THR A 38 -11.29 -3.58 10.72
N THR A 39 -12.55 -3.87 10.34
CA THR A 39 -13.71 -3.66 11.21
C THR A 39 -13.64 -4.55 12.44
N ILE A 40 -13.29 -5.82 12.27
CA ILE A 40 -13.07 -6.77 13.38
C ILE A 40 -11.93 -6.28 14.28
N ALA A 41 -10.80 -5.91 13.70
CA ALA A 41 -9.65 -5.42 14.47
C ALA A 41 -9.98 -4.16 15.29
N LYS A 42 -10.81 -3.26 14.76
CA LYS A 42 -11.31 -2.09 15.51
C LYS A 42 -12.22 -2.47 16.66
N GLN A 43 -13.15 -3.41 16.43
CA GLN A 43 -14.05 -3.87 17.49
C GLN A 43 -13.25 -4.52 18.63
N LEU A 44 -12.32 -5.40 18.29
CA LEU A 44 -11.42 -6.05 19.26
C LEU A 44 -10.57 -5.03 20.03
N ALA A 45 -10.18 -3.92 19.39
CA ALA A 45 -9.41 -2.87 20.05
C ALA A 45 -10.22 -2.04 21.05
N GLN A 46 -11.55 -2.04 20.97
CA GLN A 46 -12.40 -1.41 21.98
C GLN A 46 -12.52 -2.25 23.25
N ASP A 47 -12.48 -3.57 23.09
CA ASP A 47 -12.64 -4.53 24.18
C ASP A 47 -11.29 -4.91 24.83
N ALA A 48 -10.18 -4.67 24.13
CA ALA A 48 -8.82 -4.85 24.64
C ALA A 48 -8.30 -3.59 25.34
N GLY A 49 -7.24 -3.74 26.15
CA GLY A 49 -6.56 -2.63 26.81
C GLY A 49 -5.81 -1.70 25.84
N LYS A 50 -4.50 -1.53 26.03
CA LYS A 50 -3.69 -0.68 25.16
C LYS A 50 -3.39 -1.37 23.84
N VAL A 51 -4.13 -1.01 22.79
CA VAL A 51 -3.92 -1.53 21.43
C VAL A 51 -3.09 -0.57 20.57
N VAL A 52 -2.10 -1.11 19.86
CA VAL A 52 -1.28 -0.37 18.89
C VAL A 52 -1.54 -0.92 17.49
N PHE A 53 -1.88 -0.02 16.56
CA PHE A 53 -2.03 -0.36 15.15
C PHE A 53 -0.75 -0.04 14.37
N ALA A 54 -0.36 -0.93 13.47
CA ALA A 54 0.69 -0.66 12.51
C ALA A 54 0.43 -1.35 11.17
N ALA A 55 1.18 -0.95 10.15
CA ALA A 55 1.17 -1.60 8.84
C ALA A 55 2.58 -1.64 8.24
N PHE A 56 2.79 -2.44 7.19
CA PHE A 56 4.11 -2.52 6.54
C PHE A 56 4.53 -1.19 5.90
N THR A 57 3.62 -0.53 5.16
CA THR A 57 3.91 0.74 4.47
C THR A 57 3.26 1.94 5.17
N GLY A 58 3.86 3.13 4.98
CA GLY A 58 3.28 4.38 5.47
C GLY A 58 1.90 4.66 4.84
N LYS A 59 1.70 4.23 3.59
CA LYS A 59 0.42 4.30 2.88
C LYS A 59 -0.67 3.47 3.56
N ALA A 60 -0.37 2.20 3.87
CA ALA A 60 -1.31 1.35 4.58
C ALA A 60 -1.61 1.90 6.00
N ALA A 61 -0.60 2.46 6.68
CA ALA A 61 -0.80 3.11 7.97
C ALA A 61 -1.75 4.33 7.87
N LEU A 62 -1.62 5.16 6.82
CA LEU A 62 -2.56 6.27 6.58
C LEU A 62 -3.99 5.79 6.32
N VAL A 63 -4.15 4.70 5.55
CA VAL A 63 -5.47 4.09 5.31
C VAL A 63 -6.07 3.54 6.60
N LEU A 64 -5.26 2.98 7.50
CA LEU A 64 -5.73 2.58 8.84
C LEU A 64 -6.20 3.80 9.66
N ARG A 65 -5.45 4.91 9.64
CA ARG A 65 -5.84 6.15 10.34
C ARG A 65 -7.17 6.69 9.83
N SER A 66 -7.37 6.74 8.51
CA SER A 66 -8.64 7.22 7.92
C SER A 66 -9.83 6.31 8.26
N LYS A 67 -9.58 5.02 8.54
CA LYS A 67 -10.58 4.08 9.04
C LYS A 67 -10.82 4.19 10.55
N GLY A 68 -10.18 5.12 11.25
CA GLY A 68 -10.39 5.38 12.68
C GLY A 68 -9.37 4.72 13.61
N CYS A 69 -8.26 4.18 13.09
CA CYS A 69 -7.12 3.74 13.90
C CYS A 69 -6.10 4.89 14.01
N GLY A 70 -6.44 5.93 14.76
CA GLY A 70 -5.77 7.25 14.73
C GLY A 70 -4.25 7.23 14.90
N ASP A 71 -3.72 6.36 15.77
CA ASP A 71 -2.29 6.27 16.06
C ASP A 71 -1.56 5.22 15.21
N ALA A 72 -2.17 4.73 14.13
CA ALA A 72 -1.55 3.71 13.30
C ALA A 72 -0.21 4.20 12.73
N SER A 73 0.85 3.38 12.76
CA SER A 73 2.18 3.73 12.26
C SER A 73 2.74 2.65 11.33
N THR A 74 3.95 2.84 10.78
CA THR A 74 4.62 1.71 10.13
C THR A 74 5.22 0.79 11.19
N ILE A 75 5.36 -0.50 10.89
CA ILE A 75 6.09 -1.43 11.79
C ILE A 75 7.48 -0.87 12.10
N HIS A 76 8.15 -0.31 11.09
CA HIS A 76 9.47 0.31 11.23
C HIS A 76 9.48 1.46 12.24
N ALA A 77 8.55 2.41 12.13
CA ALA A 77 8.44 3.53 13.08
C ALA A 77 8.02 3.07 14.48
N LEU A 78 7.26 1.97 14.56
CA LEU A 78 6.85 1.40 15.83
C LEU A 78 8.04 0.78 16.58
N ILE A 79 8.89 0.00 15.90
CA ILE A 79 9.89 -0.85 16.58
C ILE A 79 11.33 -0.37 16.48
N TYR A 80 11.65 0.57 15.58
CA TYR A 80 13.00 1.11 15.44
C TYR A 80 13.07 2.58 15.82
N LYS A 81 14.28 3.02 16.18
CA LYS A 81 14.66 4.43 16.27
C LYS A 81 15.93 4.69 15.46
N PRO A 82 16.03 5.85 14.80
CA PRO A 82 17.27 6.26 14.15
C PRO A 82 18.35 6.48 15.22
N GLN A 83 19.57 6.06 14.93
CA GLN A 83 20.76 6.34 15.70
C GLN A 83 21.90 6.60 14.71
N GLU A 84 22.53 7.75 14.81
CA GLU A 84 23.75 8.04 14.06
C GLU A 84 24.92 7.25 14.67
N ASP A 85 25.74 6.65 13.81
CA ASP A 85 27.05 6.16 14.22
C ASP A 85 28.11 7.26 14.12
N ASP A 86 29.33 6.94 14.58
CA ASP A 86 30.45 7.88 14.67
C ASP A 86 30.89 8.43 13.30
N ASP A 87 30.47 7.79 12.20
CA ASP A 87 30.72 8.19 10.81
C ASP A 87 29.57 9.05 10.22
N GLY A 88 28.55 9.38 11.02
CA GLY A 88 27.37 10.13 10.59
C GLY A 88 26.39 9.32 9.74
N ILE A 89 26.48 7.99 9.75
CA ILE A 89 25.55 7.10 9.05
C ILE A 89 24.39 6.77 9.98
N THR A 90 23.17 7.14 9.58
CA THR A 90 21.96 6.77 10.33
C THR A 90 21.71 5.27 10.24
N LYS A 91 21.85 4.57 11.36
CA LYS A 91 21.46 3.16 11.54
C LYS A 91 20.15 3.09 12.32
N PHE A 92 19.26 2.19 11.91
CA PHE A 92 18.03 1.91 12.66
C PHE A 92 18.30 0.80 13.68
N LYS A 93 18.14 1.12 14.97
CA LYS A 93 18.24 0.14 16.07
C LYS A 93 16.89 -0.10 16.70
N LEU A 94 16.70 -1.31 17.21
CA LEU A 94 15.48 -1.69 17.92
C LEU A 94 15.23 -0.77 19.12
N ASN A 95 14.05 -0.17 19.15
CA ASN A 95 13.59 0.69 20.22
C ASN A 95 13.00 -0.14 21.38
N ARG A 96 13.86 -0.92 22.06
CA ARG A 96 13.45 -1.85 23.13
C ARG A 96 12.93 -1.17 24.40
N HIS A 97 13.21 0.12 24.59
CA HIS A 97 12.93 0.80 25.86
C HIS A 97 11.67 1.67 25.80
N ASP A 98 11.53 2.46 24.73
CA ASP A 98 10.57 3.57 24.66
C ASP A 98 9.44 3.34 23.65
N SER A 99 9.48 2.23 22.90
CA SER A 99 8.47 1.93 21.89
C SER A 99 7.10 1.68 22.52
N ALA A 100 6.05 2.19 21.87
CA ALA A 100 4.66 1.87 22.19
C ALA A 100 4.38 0.36 22.14
N ALA A 101 5.10 -0.40 21.28
CA ALA A 101 5.00 -1.86 21.20
C ALA A 101 5.33 -2.54 22.53
N LYS A 102 6.25 -1.98 23.32
CA LYS A 102 6.66 -2.56 24.61
C LYS A 102 5.53 -2.54 25.64
N THR A 103 4.64 -1.55 25.60
CA THR A 103 3.58 -1.35 26.61
C THR A 103 2.20 -1.74 26.09
N ALA A 104 2.09 -2.17 24.84
CA ALA A 104 0.84 -2.61 24.25
C ALA A 104 0.40 -3.96 24.84
N ASP A 105 -0.91 -4.08 25.10
CA ASP A 105 -1.55 -5.35 25.42
C ASP A 105 -1.79 -6.17 24.14
N LEU A 106 -2.05 -5.46 23.02
CA LEU A 106 -2.22 -6.04 21.70
C LEU A 106 -1.57 -5.16 20.63
N ILE A 107 -0.81 -5.78 19.74
CA ILE A 107 -0.32 -5.14 18.52
C ILE A 107 -1.12 -5.69 17.34
N VAL A 108 -1.75 -4.81 16.56
CA VAL A 108 -2.45 -5.18 15.33
C VAL A 108 -1.63 -4.71 14.14
N ILE A 109 -1.27 -5.65 13.26
CA ILE A 109 -0.56 -5.34 12.02
C ILE A 109 -1.46 -5.61 10.81
N ASP A 110 -1.69 -4.61 9.96
CA ASP A 110 -2.38 -4.77 8.67
C ASP A 110 -1.39 -4.89 7.50
N GLU A 111 -1.85 -5.45 6.39
CA GLU A 111 -1.07 -5.68 5.16
C GLU A 111 0.25 -6.44 5.42
N VAL A 112 0.15 -7.56 6.16
CA VAL A 112 1.33 -8.37 6.56
C VAL A 112 1.98 -9.17 5.43
N SER A 113 1.38 -9.19 4.24
CA SER A 113 1.89 -9.91 3.08
C SER A 113 3.30 -9.47 2.69
N MET A 114 3.71 -8.25 3.04
CA MET A 114 5.01 -7.67 2.67
C MET A 114 6.08 -7.74 3.78
N VAL A 115 5.77 -8.32 4.94
CA VAL A 115 6.71 -8.37 6.09
C VAL A 115 7.71 -9.51 5.89
N ASP A 116 9.00 -9.19 5.90
CA ASP A 116 10.08 -10.17 5.84
C ASP A 116 10.41 -10.81 7.19
N GLU A 117 11.25 -11.85 7.19
CA GLU A 117 11.62 -12.62 8.38
C GLU A 117 12.31 -11.77 9.46
N LYS A 118 13.18 -10.84 9.06
CA LYS A 118 13.93 -10.00 10.00
C LYS A 118 12.97 -9.07 10.74
N LEU A 119 12.15 -8.32 10.00
CA LEU A 119 11.18 -7.39 10.55
C LEU A 119 10.16 -8.11 11.44
N GLY A 120 9.72 -9.30 11.02
CA GLY A 120 8.85 -10.17 11.79
C GLY A 120 9.46 -10.57 13.14
N LYS A 121 10.67 -11.14 13.15
CA LYS A 121 11.37 -11.52 14.39
C LYS A 121 11.63 -10.32 15.31
N ASP A 122 12.00 -9.19 14.74
CA ASP A 122 12.24 -7.95 15.47
C ASP A 122 10.97 -7.44 16.14
N LEU A 123 9.81 -7.50 15.47
CA LEU A 123 8.51 -7.18 16.07
C LEU A 123 8.15 -8.16 17.20
N LEU A 124 8.33 -9.46 16.99
CA LEU A 124 8.02 -10.49 17.99
C LEU A 124 8.93 -10.40 19.24
N SER A 125 10.13 -9.84 19.11
CA SER A 125 11.06 -9.66 20.24
C SER A 125 10.54 -8.77 21.37
N PHE A 126 9.45 -8.02 21.15
CA PHE A 126 8.77 -7.23 22.17
C PHE A 126 7.90 -8.07 23.13
N GLY A 127 7.70 -9.37 22.84
CA GLY A 127 7.00 -10.29 23.75
C GLY A 127 5.51 -10.01 23.93
N ARG A 128 4.89 -9.22 23.04
CA ARG A 128 3.45 -8.90 23.08
C ARG A 128 2.66 -9.78 22.12
N LYS A 129 1.36 -9.95 22.42
CA LYS A 129 0.41 -10.61 21.51
C LYS A 129 0.29 -9.78 20.23
N VAL A 130 0.39 -10.43 19.08
CA VAL A 130 0.35 -9.79 17.76
C VAL A 130 -0.77 -10.40 16.92
N LEU A 131 -1.79 -9.60 16.62
CA LEU A 131 -2.82 -9.93 15.64
C LEU A 131 -2.36 -9.45 14.26
N VAL A 132 -2.12 -10.37 13.35
CA VAL A 132 -1.72 -10.05 11.97
C VAL A 132 -2.91 -10.22 11.02
N LEU A 133 -3.16 -9.19 10.21
CA LEU A 133 -4.23 -9.15 9.22
C LEU A 133 -3.59 -9.21 7.83
N GLY A 134 -4.12 -10.10 6.99
CA GLY A 134 -3.58 -10.28 5.64
C GLY A 134 -4.63 -10.78 4.65
N ASP A 135 -4.31 -10.63 3.38
CA ASP A 135 -5.09 -11.18 2.28
C ASP A 135 -4.20 -12.15 1.48
N PRO A 136 -4.43 -13.47 1.57
CA PRO A 136 -3.58 -14.47 0.92
C PRO A 136 -3.68 -14.43 -0.62
N ALA A 137 -4.70 -13.76 -1.17
CA ALA A 137 -4.85 -13.59 -2.60
C ALA A 137 -4.07 -12.38 -3.15
N GLN A 138 -3.50 -11.53 -2.30
CA GLN A 138 -2.63 -10.44 -2.75
C GLN A 138 -1.22 -10.91 -3.09
N LEU A 139 -0.50 -10.08 -3.85
CA LEU A 139 0.91 -10.30 -4.17
C LEU A 139 1.79 -10.44 -2.90
N PRO A 140 2.73 -11.40 -2.89
CA PRO A 140 3.75 -11.56 -1.85
C PRO A 140 4.82 -10.46 -1.92
N PRO A 141 5.78 -10.41 -0.98
CA PRO A 141 6.93 -9.52 -1.07
C PRO A 141 7.77 -9.81 -2.32
N VAL A 142 8.42 -8.78 -2.83
CA VAL A 142 9.40 -8.94 -3.92
C VAL A 142 10.61 -9.70 -3.36
N GLY A 143 10.85 -10.91 -3.86
CA GLY A 143 12.07 -11.68 -3.57
C GLY A 143 11.99 -12.66 -2.39
N GLY A 144 10.79 -12.99 -1.89
CA GLY A 144 10.62 -14.00 -0.84
C GLY A 144 9.16 -14.21 -0.44
N GLU A 145 8.94 -15.05 0.58
CA GLU A 145 7.63 -15.25 1.20
C GLU A 145 7.42 -14.28 2.37
N GLY A 146 6.16 -13.94 2.65
CA GLY A 146 5.83 -13.11 3.82
C GLY A 146 5.95 -13.92 5.11
N PHE A 147 6.65 -13.39 6.11
CA PHE A 147 6.94 -14.08 7.38
C PHE A 147 5.69 -14.59 8.09
N PHE A 148 4.62 -13.79 8.07
CA PHE A 148 3.34 -14.16 8.71
C PHE A 148 2.40 -14.93 7.79
N THR A 149 2.62 -14.87 6.47
CA THR A 149 1.71 -15.45 5.47
C THR A 149 2.21 -16.75 4.85
N ALA A 150 3.41 -17.22 5.23
CA ALA A 150 3.98 -18.51 4.83
C ALA A 150 3.39 -19.72 5.59
N ARG A 151 2.30 -19.52 6.35
CA ARG A 151 1.59 -20.56 7.10
C ARG A 151 0.08 -20.45 6.87
N GLU A 152 -0.65 -21.50 7.22
CA GLU A 152 -2.11 -21.44 7.23
C GLU A 152 -2.61 -20.41 8.26
N PRO A 153 -3.69 -19.68 7.95
CA PRO A 153 -4.28 -18.73 8.88
C PRO A 153 -4.97 -19.43 10.05
N ASP A 154 -4.87 -18.82 11.23
CA ASP A 154 -5.58 -19.28 12.43
C ASP A 154 -7.10 -19.08 12.27
N TYR A 155 -7.52 -18.11 11.46
CA TYR A 155 -8.90 -17.95 11.03
C TYR A 155 -8.97 -17.31 9.65
N MET A 156 -9.81 -17.85 8.76
CA MET A 156 -9.99 -17.34 7.40
C MET A 156 -11.40 -16.79 7.21
N LEU A 157 -11.49 -15.49 6.88
CA LEU A 157 -12.73 -14.85 6.45
C LEU A 157 -12.89 -15.03 4.93
N THR A 158 -13.98 -15.66 4.52
CA THR A 158 -14.31 -15.94 3.12
C THR A 158 -15.56 -15.21 2.66
N GLU A 159 -16.46 -14.86 3.58
CA GLU A 159 -17.72 -14.19 3.29
C GLU A 159 -17.50 -12.69 3.09
N VAL A 160 -17.86 -12.22 1.90
CA VAL A 160 -17.93 -10.78 1.61
C VAL A 160 -19.25 -10.24 2.17
N HIS A 161 -19.18 -9.09 2.85
CA HIS A 161 -20.35 -8.42 3.41
C HIS A 161 -21.46 -8.21 2.39
N ARG A 162 -22.74 -8.27 2.80
CA ARG A 162 -23.88 -8.10 1.88
C ARG A 162 -23.80 -6.79 1.08
N GLN A 163 -23.42 -5.66 1.70
CA GLN A 163 -23.22 -4.40 0.97
C GLN A 163 -22.04 -4.44 -0.03
N ALA A 164 -21.07 -5.32 0.23
CA ALA A 164 -19.89 -5.49 -0.60
C ALA A 164 -20.09 -6.60 -1.66
N ALA A 165 -21.06 -7.50 -1.49
CA ALA A 165 -21.39 -8.57 -2.45
C ALA A 165 -21.95 -8.02 -3.78
N GLU A 166 -22.58 -6.86 -3.75
CA GLU A 166 -23.03 -6.14 -4.95
C GLU A 166 -21.89 -5.33 -5.62
N SER A 167 -20.70 -5.29 -5.01
CA SER A 167 -19.57 -4.55 -5.56
C SER A 167 -19.08 -5.23 -6.85
N PRO A 168 -19.10 -4.52 -8.00
CA PRO A 168 -18.58 -5.08 -9.23
C PRO A 168 -17.07 -5.31 -9.18
N VAL A 169 -16.35 -4.53 -8.37
CA VAL A 169 -14.92 -4.72 -8.13
C VAL A 169 -14.67 -6.06 -7.43
N LEU A 170 -15.43 -6.38 -6.37
CA LEU A 170 -15.26 -7.62 -5.64
C LEU A 170 -15.73 -8.84 -6.44
N HIS A 171 -16.72 -8.70 -7.31
CA HIS A 171 -17.11 -9.76 -8.24
C HIS A 171 -15.94 -10.11 -9.18
N LEU A 172 -15.33 -9.11 -9.83
CA LEU A 172 -14.16 -9.33 -10.71
C LEU A 172 -12.97 -9.90 -9.93
N ALA A 173 -12.66 -9.35 -8.75
CA ALA A 173 -11.59 -9.84 -7.89
C ALA A 173 -11.81 -11.31 -7.49
N THR A 174 -13.03 -11.66 -7.11
CA THR A 174 -13.41 -13.03 -6.73
C THR A 174 -13.25 -14.00 -7.89
N ALA A 175 -13.68 -13.62 -9.10
CA ALA A 175 -13.50 -14.42 -10.30
C ALA A 175 -12.01 -14.71 -10.56
N VAL A 176 -11.17 -13.66 -10.54
CA VAL A 176 -9.72 -13.80 -10.76
C VAL A 176 -9.07 -14.70 -9.71
N ARG A 177 -9.42 -14.51 -8.42
CA ARG A 177 -8.90 -15.32 -7.31
C ARG A 177 -9.24 -16.80 -7.47
N GLU A 178 -10.46 -17.11 -7.90
CA GLU A 178 -10.94 -18.48 -8.07
C GLU A 178 -10.48 -19.12 -9.40
N GLY A 179 -9.62 -18.43 -10.15
CA GLY A 179 -9.12 -18.91 -11.43
C GLY A 179 -10.15 -18.82 -12.56
N ARG A 180 -11.28 -18.13 -12.36
CA ARG A 180 -12.28 -17.88 -13.40
C ARG A 180 -11.81 -16.77 -14.32
N SER A 181 -12.18 -16.85 -15.60
CA SER A 181 -11.96 -15.76 -16.56
C SER A 181 -12.86 -14.57 -16.22
N ILE A 182 -12.38 -13.37 -16.57
CA ILE A 182 -13.20 -12.16 -16.59
C ILE A 182 -13.49 -11.82 -18.05
N ASP A 183 -14.74 -12.00 -18.46
CA ASP A 183 -15.13 -11.80 -19.86
C ASP A 183 -15.28 -10.31 -20.19
N LEU A 184 -15.10 -9.97 -21.46
CA LEU A 184 -15.32 -8.61 -21.94
C LEU A 184 -16.77 -8.19 -21.70
N GLY A 185 -16.96 -7.01 -21.10
CA GLY A 185 -18.29 -6.51 -20.80
C GLY A 185 -18.35 -5.50 -19.68
N ALA A 186 -19.58 -5.09 -19.36
CA ALA A 186 -19.86 -4.24 -18.23
C ALA A 186 -20.27 -5.07 -17.01
N TYR A 187 -19.75 -4.67 -15.86
CA TYR A 187 -20.01 -5.26 -14.55
C TYR A 187 -20.48 -4.11 -13.66
N GLY A 188 -21.76 -3.72 -13.75
CA GLY A 188 -22.24 -2.51 -13.10
C GLY A 188 -21.48 -1.26 -13.56
N THR A 189 -20.79 -0.60 -12.64
CA THR A 189 -19.94 0.59 -12.90
C THR A 189 -18.52 0.24 -13.38
N SER A 190 -18.14 -1.03 -13.34
CA SER A 190 -16.84 -1.54 -13.78
C SER A 190 -16.90 -2.07 -15.21
N LEU A 191 -15.76 -2.11 -15.89
CA LEU A 191 -15.65 -2.54 -17.29
C LEU A 191 -14.46 -3.47 -17.47
N VAL A 192 -14.63 -4.50 -18.31
CA VAL A 192 -13.52 -5.29 -18.86
C VAL A 192 -13.53 -5.09 -20.37
N ILE A 193 -12.46 -4.51 -20.90
CA ILE A 193 -12.39 -4.09 -22.31
C ILE A 193 -11.08 -4.53 -22.96
N PRO A 194 -11.05 -4.68 -24.29
CA PRO A 194 -9.79 -4.83 -25.00
C PRO A 194 -8.93 -3.58 -24.84
N ARG A 195 -7.61 -3.73 -24.68
CA ARG A 195 -6.66 -2.60 -24.64
C ARG A 195 -6.84 -1.59 -25.78
N GLY A 196 -7.14 -2.06 -26.99
CA GLY A 196 -7.37 -1.20 -28.15
C GLY A 196 -8.60 -0.28 -28.06
N ARG A 197 -9.50 -0.52 -27.10
CA ARG A 197 -10.70 0.30 -26.85
C ARG A 197 -10.48 1.37 -25.78
N LEU A 198 -9.28 1.47 -25.20
CA LEU A 198 -8.96 2.52 -24.24
C LEU A 198 -8.96 3.89 -24.92
N GLY A 199 -9.95 4.71 -24.56
CA GLY A 199 -10.03 6.11 -24.99
C GLY A 199 -9.34 7.06 -24.01
N GLN A 200 -8.91 8.23 -24.51
CA GLN A 200 -8.26 9.27 -23.70
C GLN A 200 -9.12 9.68 -22.49
N LYS A 201 -10.43 9.86 -22.69
CA LYS A 201 -11.36 10.21 -21.61
C LYS A 201 -11.42 9.17 -20.49
N MET A 202 -11.26 7.88 -20.82
CA MET A 202 -11.23 6.82 -19.80
C MET A 202 -9.95 6.89 -18.98
N VAL A 203 -8.81 7.08 -19.63
CA VAL A 203 -7.50 7.16 -18.97
C VAL A 203 -7.40 8.39 -18.07
N LEU A 204 -7.92 9.55 -18.51
CA LEU A 204 -7.89 10.79 -17.74
C LEU A 204 -8.99 10.89 -16.67
N GLY A 205 -10.05 10.08 -16.80
CA GLY A 205 -11.23 10.12 -15.93
C GLY A 205 -11.21 9.13 -14.77
N VAL A 206 -10.10 8.43 -14.54
CA VAL A 206 -9.88 7.59 -13.36
C VAL A 206 -8.94 8.28 -12.37
N ASP A 207 -9.07 7.94 -11.09
CA ASP A 207 -8.20 8.50 -10.06
C ASP A 207 -6.77 7.99 -10.20
N GLN A 208 -6.60 6.73 -10.61
CA GLN A 208 -5.29 6.11 -10.77
C GLN A 208 -5.25 5.09 -11.91
N VAL A 209 -4.14 5.11 -12.66
CA VAL A 209 -3.79 4.04 -13.60
C VAL A 209 -2.77 3.10 -12.96
N LEU A 210 -2.99 1.79 -13.07
CA LEU A 210 -2.09 0.74 -12.61
C LEU A 210 -1.59 -0.09 -13.80
N THR A 211 -0.32 -0.46 -13.72
CA THR A 211 0.43 -1.21 -14.75
C THR A 211 1.23 -2.31 -14.09
N GLY A 212 1.60 -3.36 -14.83
CA GLY A 212 2.45 -4.42 -14.27
C GLY A 212 3.92 -4.01 -14.22
N THR A 213 4.45 -3.46 -15.32
CA THR A 213 5.89 -3.23 -15.47
C THR A 213 6.30 -1.77 -15.33
N ASN A 214 7.53 -1.51 -14.88
CA ASN A 214 8.09 -0.15 -14.85
C ASN A 214 8.21 0.48 -16.25
N ARG A 215 8.43 -0.32 -17.29
CA ARG A 215 8.46 0.14 -18.69
C ARG A 215 7.10 0.71 -19.10
N THR A 216 6.03 -0.06 -18.86
CA THR A 216 4.66 0.36 -19.18
C THR A 216 4.22 1.53 -18.30
N ARG A 217 4.59 1.54 -17.01
CA ARG A 217 4.39 2.67 -16.12
C ARG A 217 4.95 3.98 -16.70
N ARG A 218 6.23 4.00 -17.09
CA ARG A 218 6.88 5.18 -17.68
C ARG A 218 6.21 5.61 -18.98
N SER A 219 6.01 4.67 -19.91
CA SER A 219 5.35 4.96 -21.19
C SER A 219 3.92 5.50 -21.00
N THR A 220 3.20 4.99 -20.02
CA THR A 220 1.83 5.44 -19.69
C THR A 220 1.84 6.82 -19.07
N ASN A 221 2.77 7.10 -18.14
CA ASN A 221 2.99 8.44 -17.62
C ASN A 221 3.28 9.44 -18.75
N ASP A 222 4.23 9.13 -19.64
CA ASP A 222 4.56 10.01 -20.77
C ASP A 222 3.36 10.29 -21.69
N LYS A 223 2.54 9.27 -21.96
CA LYS A 223 1.31 9.42 -22.75
C LYS A 223 0.29 10.30 -22.05
N ILE A 224 0.03 10.08 -20.76
CA ILE A 224 -0.92 10.89 -19.99
C ILE A 224 -0.44 12.34 -19.90
N ARG A 225 0.85 12.57 -19.65
CA ARG A 225 1.46 13.90 -19.66
C ARG A 225 1.24 14.61 -20.99
N LYS A 226 1.51 13.94 -22.12
CA LYS A 226 1.25 14.49 -23.46
C LYS A 226 -0.22 14.84 -23.68
N LEU A 227 -1.16 13.99 -23.23
CA LEU A 227 -2.60 14.26 -23.32
C LEU A 227 -3.02 15.48 -22.49
N LEU A 228 -2.36 15.71 -21.36
CA LEU A 228 -2.57 16.87 -20.51
C LEU A 228 -1.79 18.12 -20.97
N GLY A 229 -1.09 18.05 -22.12
CA GLY A 229 -0.27 19.16 -22.63
C GLY A 229 0.98 19.45 -21.79
N ARG A 230 1.38 18.52 -20.91
CA ARG A 230 2.53 18.68 -19.99
C ARG A 230 3.84 18.43 -20.72
N LYS A 231 4.81 19.29 -20.49
CA LYS A 231 6.14 19.30 -21.13
C LYS A 231 7.24 19.30 -20.07
N GLY A 232 8.49 19.11 -20.51
CA GLY A 232 9.65 19.18 -19.62
C GLY A 232 9.71 18.04 -18.59
N ARG A 233 10.46 18.28 -17.51
CA ARG A 233 10.67 17.30 -16.43
C ARG A 233 9.50 17.31 -15.45
N PHE A 234 9.21 18.45 -14.85
CA PHE A 234 8.03 18.68 -14.02
C PHE A 234 7.33 19.98 -14.45
N MET A 235 6.05 20.12 -14.08
CA MET A 235 5.27 21.34 -14.25
C MET A 235 4.42 21.59 -13.00
N VAL A 236 4.00 22.82 -12.78
CA VAL A 236 2.97 23.11 -11.77
C VAL A 236 1.69 22.30 -12.09
N GLY A 237 1.07 21.76 -11.04
CA GLY A 237 -0.04 20.82 -11.10
C GLY A 237 0.35 19.38 -11.47
N GLU A 238 1.64 19.05 -11.58
CA GLU A 238 2.07 17.67 -11.91
C GLU A 238 1.77 16.71 -10.77
N ARG A 239 1.20 15.54 -11.08
CA ARG A 239 1.05 14.46 -10.11
C ARG A 239 2.34 13.67 -10.02
N VAL A 240 2.93 13.62 -8.83
CA VAL A 240 4.22 12.98 -8.56
C VAL A 240 4.13 12.03 -7.36
N VAL A 241 5.05 11.07 -7.29
CA VAL A 241 5.13 10.05 -6.24
C VAL A 241 6.49 10.09 -5.56
N ALA A 242 6.51 10.11 -4.24
CA ALA A 242 7.74 10.01 -3.47
C ALA A 242 8.27 8.56 -3.53
N LEU A 243 9.56 8.40 -3.82
CA LEU A 243 10.19 7.07 -3.97
C LEU A 243 10.95 6.60 -2.74
N ARG A 244 11.07 7.47 -1.72
CA ARG A 244 11.80 7.21 -0.48
C ARG A 244 11.09 7.90 0.68
N ASN A 245 11.12 7.26 1.85
CA ASN A 245 10.67 7.89 3.09
C ASN A 245 11.60 9.04 3.47
N ASP A 246 11.02 10.11 4.00
CA ASP A 246 11.72 11.22 4.65
C ASP A 246 10.84 11.65 5.84
N SER A 247 11.21 11.22 7.04
CA SER A 247 10.40 11.44 8.24
C SER A 247 10.32 12.91 8.61
N ASP A 248 11.39 13.67 8.40
CA ASP A 248 11.51 15.07 8.81
C ASP A 248 10.61 15.94 7.95
N ARG A 249 10.47 15.56 6.67
CA ARG A 249 9.57 16.20 5.71
C ARG A 249 8.18 15.56 5.63
N GLY A 250 7.93 14.49 6.40
CA GLY A 250 6.66 13.76 6.38
C GLY A 250 6.37 13.04 5.04
N LEU A 251 7.39 12.74 4.24
CA LEU A 251 7.25 12.02 2.98
C LEU A 251 7.25 10.52 3.21
N LEU A 252 6.30 9.83 2.59
CA LEU A 252 6.20 8.37 2.65
C LEU A 252 6.47 7.80 1.26
N ASN A 253 7.24 6.73 1.19
CA ASN A 253 7.44 6.02 -0.06
C ASN A 253 6.08 5.54 -0.62
N GLY A 254 5.81 5.88 -1.87
CA GLY A 254 4.54 5.64 -2.53
C GLY A 254 3.45 6.69 -2.27
N SER A 255 3.72 7.75 -1.49
CA SER A 255 2.76 8.85 -1.35
C SER A 255 2.69 9.75 -2.58
N LEU A 256 1.48 10.17 -2.89
CA LEU A 256 1.09 10.99 -4.01
C LEU A 256 1.09 12.47 -3.60
N TRP A 257 1.59 13.29 -4.52
CA TRP A 257 1.72 14.72 -4.35
C TRP A 257 1.39 15.45 -5.63
N GLU A 258 1.05 16.72 -5.49
CA GLU A 258 0.92 17.66 -6.59
C GLU A 258 2.02 18.72 -6.48
N VAL A 259 2.70 19.00 -7.59
CA VAL A 259 3.67 20.09 -7.67
C VAL A 259 2.91 21.42 -7.63
N SER A 260 3.03 22.18 -6.55
CA SER A 260 2.39 23.49 -6.44
C SER A 260 3.24 24.63 -6.97
N GLU A 261 4.56 24.50 -6.87
CA GLU A 261 5.51 25.53 -7.31
C GLU A 261 6.81 24.87 -7.78
N ILE A 262 7.49 25.50 -8.74
CA ILE A 262 8.83 25.12 -9.21
C ILE A 262 9.73 26.33 -9.02
N GLU A 263 10.72 26.20 -8.13
CA GLU A 263 11.66 27.27 -7.80
C GLU A 263 12.85 27.25 -8.76
N LEU A 264 13.36 26.05 -9.08
CA LEU A 264 14.45 25.85 -10.02
C LEU A 264 14.19 24.58 -10.84
N SER A 265 14.48 24.62 -12.13
CA SER A 265 14.50 23.41 -12.98
C SER A 265 15.53 23.59 -14.09
N ASP A 266 16.54 22.73 -14.10
CA ASP A 266 17.62 22.75 -15.09
C ASP A 266 17.77 21.40 -15.82
N ALA A 267 18.92 21.13 -16.43
CA ALA A 267 19.16 19.86 -17.12
C ALA A 267 19.22 18.66 -16.17
N THR A 268 19.68 18.86 -14.94
CA THR A 268 20.03 17.83 -13.96
C THR A 268 18.97 17.63 -12.89
N GLU A 269 18.32 18.69 -12.44
CA GLU A 269 17.47 18.65 -11.26
C GLU A 269 16.28 19.62 -11.30
N THR A 270 15.35 19.39 -10.38
CA THR A 270 14.24 20.29 -10.11
C THR A 270 14.07 20.48 -8.61
N GLU A 271 13.97 21.74 -8.19
CA GLU A 271 13.54 22.16 -6.87
C GLU A 271 12.09 22.66 -6.95
N MET A 272 11.23 22.09 -6.11
CA MET A 272 9.80 22.28 -6.18
C MET A 272 9.15 22.19 -4.81
N ILE A 273 8.02 22.88 -4.67
CA ILE A 273 7.11 22.71 -3.53
C ILE A 273 6.01 21.77 -3.95
N VAL A 274 5.77 20.73 -3.14
CA VAL A 274 4.74 19.72 -3.37
C VAL A 274 3.71 19.72 -2.25
N LYS A 275 2.44 19.50 -2.59
CA LYS A 275 1.32 19.36 -1.66
C LYS A 275 0.80 17.93 -1.67
N PRO A 276 0.43 17.34 -0.53
CA PRO A 276 -0.04 15.96 -0.50
C PRO A 276 -1.37 15.82 -1.23
N LEU A 277 -1.53 14.72 -1.96
CA LEU A 277 -2.82 14.31 -2.55
C LEU A 277 -3.53 13.26 -1.70
N ASP A 278 -2.77 12.53 -0.87
CA ASP A 278 -3.36 11.52 0.00
C ASP A 278 -3.98 12.13 1.26
N PRO A 279 -5.19 11.71 1.64
CA PRO A 279 -5.84 12.21 2.84
C PRO A 279 -5.08 11.76 4.11
N GLY A 280 -5.11 12.60 5.15
CA GLY A 280 -4.53 12.28 6.46
C GLY A 280 -3.01 12.46 6.56
N MET A 281 -2.37 13.07 5.55
CA MET A 281 -0.97 13.50 5.64
C MET A 281 -0.82 14.61 6.68
N SER A 282 0.26 14.56 7.48
CA SER A 282 0.51 15.50 8.58
C SER A 282 1.13 16.83 8.16
N VAL A 283 1.47 16.98 6.87
CA VAL A 283 2.16 18.15 6.31
C VAL A 283 1.31 18.77 5.20
N ASN A 284 1.29 20.09 5.08
CA ASN A 284 0.47 20.79 4.08
C ASN A 284 1.21 21.04 2.76
N ALA A 285 2.52 21.26 2.82
CA ALA A 285 3.40 21.46 1.68
C ALA A 285 4.84 21.13 2.10
N VAL A 286 5.66 20.70 1.15
CA VAL A 286 7.05 20.31 1.39
C VAL A 286 7.92 20.80 0.24
N GLN A 287 9.03 21.47 0.55
CA GLN A 287 10.07 21.79 -0.42
C GLN A 287 10.97 20.58 -0.65
N VAL A 288 11.18 20.23 -1.91
CA VAL A 288 11.96 19.06 -2.30
C VAL A 288 12.84 19.37 -3.49
N ARG A 289 14.03 18.77 -3.51
CA ARG A 289 14.97 18.81 -4.63
C ARG A 289 15.13 17.39 -5.15
N THR A 290 14.85 17.17 -6.43
CA THR A 290 14.91 15.84 -7.07
C THR A 290 15.84 15.88 -8.28
N HIS A 291 16.72 14.88 -8.40
CA HIS A 291 17.54 14.70 -9.60
C HIS A 291 16.75 14.00 -10.70
N HIS A 292 16.95 14.37 -11.96
CA HIS A 292 16.19 13.82 -13.09
C HIS A 292 16.52 12.36 -13.41
N HIS A 293 17.62 11.82 -12.89
CA HIS A 293 17.96 10.40 -13.04
C HIS A 293 16.87 9.46 -12.51
N TRP A 294 16.11 9.83 -11.47
CA TRP A 294 15.01 9.00 -10.99
C TRP A 294 13.84 8.91 -12.00
N LEU A 295 13.56 9.99 -12.73
CA LEU A 295 12.58 9.98 -13.84
C LEU A 295 13.04 9.04 -14.97
N GLU A 296 14.34 9.01 -15.23
CA GLU A 296 14.94 8.28 -16.34
C GLU A 296 15.25 6.82 -15.98
N GLY A 297 15.27 6.47 -14.70
CA GLY A 297 15.72 5.16 -14.22
C GLY A 297 17.23 4.97 -14.25
N ARG A 298 17.97 6.08 -14.15
CA ARG A 298 19.44 6.14 -14.16
C ARG A 298 19.99 6.45 -12.76
N GLU A 299 19.21 6.22 -11.71
CA GLU A 299 19.59 6.52 -10.33
C GLU A 299 20.87 5.78 -9.90
N LYS A 300 21.12 4.59 -10.46
CA LYS A 300 22.32 3.79 -10.20
C LYS A 300 23.61 4.41 -10.76
N GLU A 301 23.50 5.38 -11.66
CA GLU A 301 24.66 6.11 -12.21
C GLU A 301 25.16 7.20 -11.24
N LEU A 302 24.39 7.54 -10.19
CA LEU A 302 24.78 8.51 -9.18
C LEU A 302 25.52 7.83 -8.02
N PRO A 303 26.68 8.35 -7.57
CA PRO A 303 27.29 7.95 -6.31
C PRO A 303 26.33 8.13 -5.13
N TRP A 304 26.38 7.22 -4.14
CA TRP A 304 25.50 7.28 -2.96
C TRP A 304 25.59 8.63 -2.20
N ALA A 305 26.79 9.21 -2.13
CA ALA A 305 27.03 10.49 -1.48
C ALA A 305 26.24 11.65 -2.11
N ILE A 306 25.91 11.56 -3.40
CA ILE A 306 25.05 12.50 -4.11
C ILE A 306 23.58 12.12 -3.92
N GLN A 307 23.25 10.82 -3.96
CA GLN A 307 21.86 10.35 -3.82
C GLN A 307 21.18 10.75 -2.51
N ARG A 308 21.95 10.90 -1.42
CA ARG A 308 21.40 11.32 -0.12
C ARG A 308 20.92 12.77 -0.08
N ASP A 309 21.46 13.64 -0.94
CA ASP A 309 21.13 15.08 -0.96
C ASP A 309 19.80 15.37 -1.68
N TYR A 310 19.30 14.41 -2.46
CA TYR A 310 18.05 14.54 -3.21
C TYR A 310 16.94 13.73 -2.58
N GLN A 311 15.73 14.26 -2.69
CA GLN A 311 14.51 13.54 -2.42
C GLN A 311 13.96 12.98 -3.74
N PRO A 312 13.91 11.65 -3.92
CA PRO A 312 13.57 11.05 -5.20
C PRO A 312 12.06 11.10 -5.48
N PHE A 313 11.70 11.68 -6.62
CA PHE A 313 10.33 11.74 -7.14
C PHE A 313 10.23 11.19 -8.56
N ASP A 314 9.04 10.71 -8.91
CA ASP A 314 8.68 10.31 -10.28
C ASP A 314 7.23 10.70 -10.60
N HIS A 315 6.82 10.61 -11.86
CA HIS A 315 5.44 10.84 -12.27
C HIS A 315 4.49 9.77 -11.74
N ALA A 316 3.30 10.21 -11.35
CA ALA A 316 2.34 9.38 -10.63
C ALA A 316 0.96 9.24 -11.31
N TYR A 317 0.81 9.61 -12.58
CA TYR A 317 -0.42 9.33 -13.33
C TYR A 317 -0.65 7.81 -13.48
N ALA A 318 0.44 7.06 -13.62
CA ALA A 318 0.47 5.61 -13.59
C ALA A 318 1.45 5.10 -12.51
N LEU A 319 1.02 4.08 -11.77
CA LEU A 319 1.84 3.34 -10.81
C LEU A 319 1.98 1.88 -11.24
N SER A 320 2.98 1.19 -10.71
CA SER A 320 3.01 -0.28 -10.81
C SER A 320 2.10 -0.88 -9.75
N VAL A 321 1.54 -2.07 -10.00
CA VAL A 321 0.68 -2.77 -9.02
C VAL A 321 1.40 -2.97 -7.68
N HIS A 322 2.68 -3.35 -7.70
CA HIS A 322 3.50 -3.47 -6.48
C HIS A 322 3.57 -2.15 -5.68
N LYS A 323 3.79 -1.01 -6.34
CA LYS A 323 3.83 0.30 -5.67
C LYS A 323 2.46 0.79 -5.20
N SER A 324 1.38 0.14 -5.62
CA SER A 324 0.01 0.46 -5.21
C SER A 324 -0.47 -0.31 -3.98
N GLN A 325 0.30 -1.29 -3.48
CA GLN A 325 -0.06 -2.05 -2.29
C GLN A 325 -0.18 -1.14 -1.07
N GLY A 326 -1.28 -1.29 -0.32
CA GLY A 326 -1.63 -0.41 0.79
C GLY A 326 -2.30 0.92 0.40
N SER A 327 -2.43 1.23 -0.88
CA SER A 327 -3.20 2.37 -1.39
C SER A 327 -4.61 1.94 -1.81
N GLN A 328 -5.54 2.90 -1.91
CA GLN A 328 -6.90 2.68 -2.38
C GLN A 328 -7.42 3.94 -3.08
N TRP A 329 -8.16 3.78 -4.17
CA TRP A 329 -8.80 4.87 -4.93
C TRP A 329 -10.24 4.51 -5.28
N ASN A 330 -11.10 5.49 -5.55
CA ASN A 330 -12.50 5.21 -5.92
C ASN A 330 -12.58 4.53 -7.29
N SER A 331 -11.80 5.02 -8.25
CA SER A 331 -11.75 4.52 -9.61
C SER A 331 -10.33 4.21 -10.09
N VAL A 332 -10.13 2.99 -10.61
CA VAL A 332 -8.83 2.53 -11.10
C VAL A 332 -8.93 2.00 -12.53
N LEU A 333 -7.97 2.37 -13.38
CA LEU A 333 -7.73 1.70 -14.66
C LEU A 333 -6.55 0.73 -14.50
N VAL A 334 -6.78 -0.56 -14.72
CA VAL A 334 -5.75 -1.59 -14.77
C VAL A 334 -5.39 -1.88 -16.22
N ILE A 335 -4.15 -1.60 -16.60
CA ILE A 335 -3.55 -2.13 -17.84
C ILE A 335 -3.01 -3.51 -17.50
N ASP A 336 -3.75 -4.58 -17.85
CA ASP A 336 -3.48 -5.92 -17.35
C ASP A 336 -2.24 -6.56 -17.99
N GLU A 337 -1.11 -6.52 -17.29
CA GLU A 337 0.13 -7.21 -17.66
C GLU A 337 0.41 -8.41 -16.75
N SER A 338 -0.62 -8.95 -16.10
CA SER A 338 -0.49 -10.01 -15.10
C SER A 338 0.20 -11.27 -15.62
N SER A 339 0.10 -11.57 -16.92
CA SER A 339 0.75 -12.72 -17.56
C SER A 339 2.28 -12.72 -17.42
N VAL A 340 2.90 -11.55 -17.26
CA VAL A 340 4.35 -11.42 -17.03
C VAL A 340 4.78 -12.08 -15.71
N PHE A 341 3.87 -12.20 -14.74
CA PHE A 341 4.14 -12.67 -13.38
C PHE A 341 3.91 -14.17 -13.18
N ARG A 342 3.61 -14.93 -14.25
CA ARG A 342 3.54 -16.40 -14.26
C ARG A 342 2.64 -16.96 -13.13
N GLU A 343 3.23 -17.68 -12.16
CA GLU A 343 2.58 -18.26 -10.98
C GLU A 343 1.77 -17.21 -10.20
N ASP A 344 2.28 -15.97 -10.12
CA ASP A 344 1.63 -14.87 -9.40
C ASP A 344 0.65 -14.06 -10.27
N ARG A 345 0.32 -14.52 -11.49
CA ARG A 345 -0.60 -13.83 -12.41
C ARG A 345 -1.92 -13.46 -11.73
N ALA A 346 -2.58 -14.44 -11.10
CA ALA A 346 -3.88 -14.23 -10.46
C ALA A 346 -3.76 -13.25 -9.29
N LYS A 347 -2.73 -13.41 -8.45
CA LYS A 347 -2.46 -12.50 -7.32
C LYS A 347 -2.19 -11.07 -7.79
N HIS A 348 -1.42 -10.91 -8.86
CA HIS A 348 -1.13 -9.60 -9.46
C HIS A 348 -2.40 -8.89 -9.92
N LEU A 349 -3.23 -9.56 -10.72
CA LEU A 349 -4.48 -8.98 -11.22
C LEU A 349 -5.48 -8.73 -10.08
N TYR A 350 -5.59 -9.65 -9.13
CA TYR A 350 -6.39 -9.48 -7.93
C TYR A 350 -5.96 -8.26 -7.11
N THR A 351 -4.66 -8.10 -6.84
CA THR A 351 -4.12 -6.93 -6.13
C THR A 351 -4.46 -5.65 -6.87
N ALA A 352 -4.32 -5.62 -8.20
CA ALA A 352 -4.64 -4.45 -9.03
C ALA A 352 -6.13 -4.06 -8.96
N ILE A 353 -7.02 -5.04 -9.11
CA ILE A 353 -8.48 -4.83 -9.07
C ILE A 353 -8.90 -4.32 -7.69
N THR A 354 -8.40 -4.92 -6.62
CA THR A 354 -8.77 -4.59 -5.23
C THR A 354 -8.23 -3.24 -4.74
N ARG A 355 -7.45 -2.50 -5.57
CA ARG A 355 -7.12 -1.10 -5.27
C ARG A 355 -8.30 -0.15 -5.54
N ALA A 356 -9.29 -0.56 -6.33
CA ALA A 356 -10.50 0.20 -6.55
C ALA A 356 -11.50 0.00 -5.40
N ALA A 357 -12.11 1.08 -4.93
CA ALA A 357 -13.19 1.03 -3.94
C ALA A 357 -14.57 0.92 -4.60
N GLU A 358 -14.80 1.64 -5.70
CA GLU A 358 -16.14 1.76 -6.32
C GLU A 358 -16.19 1.14 -7.72
N ARG A 359 -15.21 1.43 -8.58
CA ARG A 359 -15.19 0.93 -9.97
C ARG A 359 -13.79 0.65 -10.48
N VAL A 360 -13.68 -0.36 -11.34
CA VAL A 360 -12.43 -0.71 -12.03
C VAL A 360 -12.67 -0.83 -13.53
N ILE A 361 -11.73 -0.34 -14.32
CA ILE A 361 -11.63 -0.65 -15.76
C ILE A 361 -10.45 -1.59 -15.91
N VAL A 362 -10.67 -2.81 -16.39
CA VAL A 362 -9.60 -3.76 -16.71
C VAL A 362 -9.41 -3.81 -18.22
N ALA A 363 -8.24 -3.38 -18.68
CA ALA A 363 -7.85 -3.42 -20.08
C ALA A 363 -6.97 -4.63 -20.35
N ILE A 364 -7.55 -5.67 -20.96
CA ILE A 364 -6.91 -6.95 -21.27
C ILE A 364 -6.33 -6.98 -22.69
#